data_AF-A0A2A4T8K1-F1
#
_entry.id   AF-A0A2A4T8K1-F1
#
_cell.length_a   1.000
_cell.length_b   1.000
_cell.length_c   1.000
_cell.angle_alpha   90.00
_cell.angle_beta   90.00
_cell.angle_gamma   90.00
#
_symmetry.space_group_name_H-M   'P 1'
#
loop_
_entity.id
_entity.type
_entity.pdbx_description
1 polymer ?
#
loop_
_entity_poly.entity_id
_entity_poly.type
_entity_poly.pdbx_seq_one_letter_code
_entity_poly.pdbx_strand_id
1 'polypeptide(L)'
;MKDDKMTTSKKGRGRAKTKPSVSKEVKAKLQFEMNEEQMDSLNRLLEEFVWFSSRREMLNFAVQFTEWAVDEIKNGRRVGSCSSNGADFSQLLFPKVRSQESSVTQTD
;
A
#
# COMPACT_ATOMS: atom_id res chain seq x y z
N MET A 1 -30.38 -33.33 58.53
CA MET A 1 -29.61 -34.54 58.15
C MET A 1 -29.75 -34.69 56.65
N LYS A 2 -28.65 -34.42 55.92
CA LYS A 2 -27.91 -35.39 55.07
C LYS A 2 -28.65 -35.68 53.75
N ASP A 3 -28.25 -34.98 52.68
CA ASP A 3 -27.37 -35.48 51.60
C ASP A 3 -28.14 -36.43 50.65
N ASP A 4 -28.32 -36.05 49.38
CA ASP A 4 -27.56 -36.73 48.30
C ASP A 4 -27.65 -36.02 46.93
N LYS A 5 -26.54 -36.11 46.22
CA LYS A 5 -26.27 -35.53 44.89
C LYS A 5 -26.84 -36.44 43.81
N MET A 6 -27.35 -35.86 42.71
CA MET A 6 -27.07 -36.46 41.41
C MET A 6 -26.94 -35.42 40.30
N THR A 7 -25.70 -35.29 39.85
CA THR A 7 -25.20 -34.52 38.72
C THR A 7 -25.47 -35.25 37.41
N THR A 8 -25.97 -34.57 36.37
CA THR A 8 -25.54 -34.84 34.97
C THR A 8 -25.54 -33.55 34.14
N SER A 9 -24.47 -32.78 34.26
CA SER A 9 -24.14 -31.70 33.34
C SER A 9 -23.60 -32.29 32.03
N LYS A 10 -24.48 -32.50 31.03
CA LYS A 10 -24.07 -32.88 29.67
C LYS A 10 -23.46 -31.66 28.96
N LYS A 11 -22.15 -31.49 29.13
CA LYS A 11 -21.32 -30.47 28.48
C LYS A 11 -21.17 -30.83 26.99
N GLY A 12 -22.13 -30.41 26.17
CA GLY A 12 -21.99 -30.42 24.72
C GLY A 12 -20.90 -29.45 24.31
N ARG A 13 -19.70 -29.97 24.01
CA ARG A 13 -18.61 -29.23 23.35
C ARG A 13 -19.05 -28.92 21.91
N GLY A 14 -19.87 -27.88 21.75
CA GLY A 14 -20.01 -27.18 20.48
C GLY A 14 -18.69 -26.49 20.19
N ARG A 15 -17.87 -27.13 19.35
CA ARG A 15 -16.66 -26.55 18.74
C ARG A 15 -17.09 -25.24 18.06
N ALA A 16 -16.79 -24.12 18.71
CA ALA A 16 -16.90 -22.81 18.10
C ALA A 16 -16.04 -22.84 16.84
N LYS A 17 -16.68 -22.97 15.67
CA LYS A 17 -16.03 -22.70 14.39
C LYS A 17 -15.79 -21.20 14.39
N THR A 18 -14.62 -20.78 14.88
CA THR A 18 -14.08 -19.46 14.59
C THR A 18 -14.01 -19.36 13.08
N LYS A 19 -15.02 -18.71 12.49
CA LYS A 19 -14.98 -18.29 11.09
C LYS A 19 -13.70 -17.47 10.95
N PRO A 20 -12.87 -17.70 9.91
CA PRO A 20 -11.77 -16.80 9.65
C PRO A 20 -12.38 -15.42 9.50
N SER A 21 -11.93 -14.48 10.33
CA SER A 21 -12.24 -13.07 10.15
C SER A 21 -11.63 -12.66 8.83
N VAL A 22 -12.41 -12.74 7.76
CA VAL A 22 -12.09 -12.07 6.51
C VAL A 22 -11.96 -10.61 6.90
N SER A 23 -10.71 -10.14 6.99
CA SER A 23 -10.41 -8.72 7.12
C SER A 23 -11.15 -8.04 6.00
N LYS A 24 -12.25 -7.36 6.34
CA LYS A 24 -13.07 -6.63 5.39
C LYS A 24 -12.12 -5.61 4.78
N GLU A 25 -11.66 -5.83 3.55
CA GLU A 25 -10.83 -4.86 2.83
C GLU A 25 -11.58 -3.54 2.85
N VAL A 26 -11.11 -2.60 3.66
CA VAL A 26 -11.65 -1.26 3.69
C VAL A 26 -11.20 -0.60 2.40
N LYS A 27 -12.03 -0.69 1.36
CA LYS A 27 -11.79 0.00 0.09
C LYS A 27 -11.97 1.49 0.34
N ALA A 28 -10.89 2.18 0.66
CA ALA A 28 -10.87 3.63 0.73
C ALA A 28 -11.11 4.19 -0.68
N LYS A 29 -12.09 5.07 -0.83
CA LYS A 29 -12.32 5.82 -2.07
C LYS A 29 -11.59 7.15 -1.94
N LEU A 30 -10.53 7.33 -2.72
CA LEU A 30 -9.82 8.60 -2.82
C LEU A 30 -10.45 9.45 -3.92
N GLN A 31 -10.70 10.71 -3.62
CA GLN A 31 -11.13 11.72 -4.58
C GLN A 31 -10.07 12.82 -4.58
N PHE A 32 -9.56 13.14 -5.77
CA PHE A 32 -8.58 14.20 -5.96
C PHE A 32 -9.27 15.41 -6.57
N GLU A 33 -9.03 16.58 -6.00
CA GLU A 33 -9.38 17.84 -6.63
C GLU A 33 -8.19 18.26 -7.50
N MET A 34 -8.44 18.40 -8.81
CA MET A 34 -7.44 18.78 -9.80
C MET A 34 -7.94 20.01 -10.54
N ASN A 35 -7.07 20.98 -10.75
CA ASN A 35 -7.39 22.12 -11.62
C ASN A 35 -7.36 21.70 -13.10
N GLU A 36 -7.83 22.58 -14.00
CA GLU A 36 -7.91 22.29 -15.43
C GLU A 36 -6.53 21.95 -16.03
N GLU A 37 -5.49 22.70 -15.66
CA GLU A 37 -4.11 22.46 -16.13
C GLU A 37 -3.59 21.06 -15.75
N GLN A 38 -3.86 20.61 -14.53
CA GLN A 38 -3.48 19.28 -14.05
C GLN A 38 -4.28 18.19 -14.77
N MET A 39 -5.56 18.44 -15.05
CA MET A 39 -6.40 17.51 -15.82
C MET A 39 -5.91 17.37 -17.26
N ASP A 40 -5.52 18.46 -17.90
CA ASP A 40 -4.96 18.46 -19.25
C ASP A 40 -3.61 17.74 -19.30
N SER A 41 -2.74 17.99 -18.31
CA SER A 41 -1.49 17.25 -18.18
C SER A 41 -1.71 15.75 -18.03
N LEU A 42 -2.68 15.33 -17.20
CA LEU A 42 -3.02 13.92 -17.01
C LEU A 42 -3.58 13.28 -18.30
N ASN A 43 -4.40 14.01 -19.06
CA ASN A 43 -4.93 13.52 -20.33
C ASN A 43 -3.83 13.35 -21.38
N ARG A 44 -2.90 14.31 -21.49
CA ARG A 44 -1.74 14.19 -22.37
C ARG A 44 -0.88 12.98 -22.02
N LEU A 45 -0.60 12.77 -20.74
CA LEU A 45 0.13 11.57 -20.30
C LEU A 45 -0.62 10.29 -20.71
N LEU A 46 -1.94 10.25 -20.58
CA LEU A 46 -2.72 9.08 -20.99
C LEU A 46 -2.63 8.82 -22.50
N GLU A 47 -2.60 9.88 -23.31
CA GLU A 47 -2.44 9.80 -24.77
C GLU A 47 -1.03 9.36 -25.17
N GLU A 48 0.00 9.87 -24.49
CA GLU A 48 1.40 9.50 -24.74
C GLU A 48 1.72 8.07 -24.31
N PHE A 49 1.18 7.64 -23.17
CA PHE A 49 1.39 6.30 -22.61
C PHE A 49 0.23 5.36 -22.97
N VAL A 50 0.28 4.86 -24.21
CA VAL A 50 -0.72 3.94 -24.83
C VAL A 50 -0.94 2.63 -24.04
N TRP A 51 -0.12 2.35 -23.02
CA TRP A 51 -0.25 1.15 -22.19
C TRP A 51 -1.41 1.21 -21.18
N PHE A 52 -1.99 2.39 -20.93
CA PHE A 52 -3.08 2.54 -19.96
C PHE A 52 -4.42 2.82 -20.65
N SER A 53 -5.45 2.08 -20.24
CA SER A 53 -6.81 2.24 -20.78
C SER A 53 -7.63 3.29 -20.03
N SER A 54 -7.17 3.73 -18.85
CA SER A 54 -7.86 4.74 -18.05
C SER A 54 -6.93 5.49 -17.09
N ARG A 55 -7.33 6.71 -16.70
CA ARG A 55 -6.66 7.50 -15.64
C ARG A 55 -6.51 6.72 -14.33
N ARG A 56 -7.50 5.90 -13.99
CA ARG A 56 -7.49 5.08 -12.78
C ARG A 56 -6.42 4.00 -12.84
N GLU A 57 -6.27 3.35 -13.99
CA GLU A 57 -5.25 2.33 -14.21
C GLU A 57 -3.85 2.94 -14.14
N MET A 58 -3.64 4.06 -14.83
CA MET A 58 -2.38 4.83 -14.75
C MET A 58 -2.04 5.22 -13.31
N LEU A 59 -3.02 5.72 -12.55
CA LEU A 59 -2.79 6.08 -11.15
C LEU A 59 -2.45 4.86 -10.28
N ASN A 60 -3.17 3.76 -10.42
CA ASN A 60 -2.87 2.53 -9.69
C ASN A 60 -1.44 2.03 -10.01
N PHE A 61 -1.05 2.08 -11.27
CA PHE A 61 0.30 1.72 -11.70
C PHE A 61 1.35 2.67 -11.10
N ALA A 62 1.12 3.98 -11.12
CA ALA A 62 2.03 4.96 -10.54
C ALA A 62 2.23 4.73 -9.03
N VAL A 63 1.17 4.37 -8.30
CA VAL A 63 1.27 4.01 -6.88
C VAL A 63 2.12 2.75 -6.69
N GLN A 64 1.82 1.66 -7.42
CA GLN A 64 2.60 0.42 -7.34
C GLN A 64 4.07 0.62 -7.71
N PHE A 65 4.35 1.38 -8.76
CA PHE A 65 5.69 1.72 -9.18
C PHE A 65 6.43 2.51 -8.09
N THR A 66 5.76 3.46 -7.44
CA THR A 66 6.33 4.24 -6.34
C THR A 66 6.61 3.37 -5.12
N GLU A 67 5.69 2.47 -4.75
CA GLU A 67 5.89 1.51 -3.66
C GLU A 67 7.11 0.63 -3.91
N TRP A 68 7.21 0.05 -5.11
CA TRP A 68 8.36 -0.73 -5.53
C TRP A 68 9.66 0.10 -5.48
N ALA A 69 9.66 1.30 -6.06
CA ALA A 69 10.85 2.14 -6.10
C ALA A 69 11.34 2.54 -4.69
N VAL A 70 10.41 2.81 -3.77
CA VAL A 70 10.73 3.09 -2.37
C VAL A 70 11.32 1.85 -1.68
N ASP A 71 10.78 0.66 -1.93
CA ASP A 71 11.31 -0.58 -1.37
C ASP A 71 12.73 -0.87 -1.88
N GLU A 72 12.97 -0.68 -3.17
CA GLU A 72 14.31 -0.79 -3.78
C GLU A 72 15.33 0.16 -3.12
N ILE A 73 14.94 1.42 -2.93
CA ILE A 73 15.79 2.44 -2.30
C ILE A 73 16.06 2.08 -0.83
N LYS A 74 15.05 1.63 -0.08
CA LYS A 74 15.21 1.18 1.31
C LYS A 74 16.16 -0.01 1.44
N ASN A 75 16.19 -0.88 0.43
CA ASN A 75 17.10 -2.02 0.34
C ASN A 75 18.49 -1.64 -0.20
N GLY A 76 18.80 -0.34 -0.33
CA GLY A 76 20.10 0.16 -0.77
C GLY A 76 20.34 0.08 -2.29
N ARG A 77 19.30 -0.22 -3.08
CA ARG A 77 19.39 -0.28 -4.55
C ARG A 77 19.10 1.10 -5.15
N ARG A 78 19.52 1.29 -6.41
CA ARG A 78 19.26 2.52 -7.18
C ARG A 78 18.23 2.24 -8.25
N VAL A 79 17.24 3.11 -8.36
CA VAL A 79 16.23 3.08 -9.42
C VAL A 79 16.61 4.11 -10.47
N GLY A 80 16.56 3.73 -11.74
CA GLY A 80 16.92 4.60 -12.85
C GLY A 80 16.31 4.14 -14.17
N SER A 81 16.34 5.02 -15.16
CA SER A 81 16.05 4.68 -16.55
C SER A 81 17.32 4.15 -17.22
N CYS A 82 17.15 3.15 -18.07
CA CYS A 82 18.21 2.59 -18.90
C CYS A 82 17.80 2.69 -20.37
N SER A 83 18.71 3.11 -21.24
CA SER A 83 18.48 3.02 -22.68
C SER A 83 18.35 1.55 -23.11
N SER A 84 17.64 1.29 -24.21
CA SER A 84 17.43 -0.07 -24.72
C SER A 84 18.73 -0.79 -25.12
N ASN A 85 19.78 -0.02 -25.43
CA ASN A 85 21.12 -0.54 -25.74
C ASN A 85 22.05 -0.62 -24.51
N GLY A 86 21.56 -0.26 -23.31
CA GLY A 86 22.33 -0.33 -22.06
C GLY A 86 23.44 0.72 -21.92
N ALA A 87 23.59 1.64 -22.87
CA ALA A 87 24.66 2.62 -22.90
C ALA A 87 24.46 3.75 -21.88
N ASP A 88 23.21 4.13 -21.64
CA ASP A 88 22.88 5.29 -20.82
C ASP A 88 22.04 4.88 -19.61
N PHE A 89 22.58 5.11 -18.42
CA PHE A 89 21.85 5.00 -17.16
C PHE A 89 21.60 6.40 -16.59
N SER A 90 20.34 6.72 -16.36
CA SER A 90 19.94 7.96 -15.68
C SER A 90 19.23 7.61 -14.38
N GLN A 91 19.84 7.94 -13.24
CA GLN A 91 19.27 7.68 -11.93
C GLN A 91 18.04 8.56 -11.70
N LEU A 92 16.92 7.96 -11.29
CA LEU A 92 15.73 8.70 -10.90
C LEU A 92 15.94 9.30 -9.50
N LEU A 93 15.83 10.62 -9.40
CA LEU A 93 15.91 11.33 -8.13
C LEU A 93 14.50 11.52 -7.59
N PHE A 94 14.15 10.76 -6.55
CA PHE A 94 12.94 11.03 -5.79
C PHE A 94 13.16 12.25 -4.89
N PRO A 95 12.18 13.17 -4.80
CA PRO A 95 12.23 14.24 -3.81
C PRO A 95 12.43 13.64 -2.43
N LYS A 96 13.38 14.16 -1.65
CA LYS A 96 13.56 13.72 -0.27
C LYS A 96 12.27 14.01 0.50
N VAL A 97 11.52 12.97 0.82
CA VAL A 97 10.46 13.05 1.81
C VAL A 97 11.18 13.26 3.13
N ARG A 98 11.16 14.50 3.67
CA ARG A 98 11.73 14.79 4.98
C ARG A 98 11.07 13.83 5.96
N SER A 99 11.81 12.83 6.44
CA SER A 99 11.41 12.16 7.67
C SER A 99 11.42 13.26 8.74
N GLN A 100 10.27 13.50 9.36
CA GLN A 100 10.29 14.10 10.69
C GLN A 100 11.02 13.08 11.57
N GLU A 101 12.33 13.23 11.71
CA GLU A 101 13.05 12.58 12.79
C GLU A 101 12.38 13.07 14.07
N SER A 102 11.65 12.17 14.74
CA SER A 102 11.26 12.38 16.12
C SER A 102 12.55 12.54 16.91
N SER A 103 12.88 13.77 17.26
CA SER A 103 13.92 14.10 18.21
C SER A 103 13.61 13.43 19.55
N VAL A 104 14.13 12.22 19.76
CA VAL A 104 14.24 11.64 21.09
C VAL A 104 15.39 12.39 21.75
N THR A 105 15.06 13.45 22.47
CA THR A 105 16.00 14.14 23.35
C THR A 105 16.36 13.17 24.47
N GLN A 106 17.50 12.51 24.33
CA GLN A 106 18.10 11.76 25.43
C GLN A 106 18.67 12.80 26.39
N THR A 107 17.94 13.05 27.48
CA THR A 107 18.41 13.83 28.62
C THR A 107 19.29 12.93 29.49
N ASP A 108 20.58 13.26 29.57
CA ASP A 108 21.42 12.94 30.73
C ASP A 108 21.32 14.07 31.76
#